data_AF-I2FG26-F1
#
_entry.id   AF-I2FG26-F1
#
_cell.length_a   1.000
_cell.length_b   1.000
_cell.length_c   1.000
_cell.angle_alpha   90.00
_cell.angle_beta   90.00
_cell.angle_gamma   90.00
#
_symmetry.space_group_name_H-M   'P 1'
#
loop_
_entity.id
_entity.type
_entity.pdbx_description
1 polymer ?
#
loop_
_entity_poly.entity_id
_entity_poly.type
_entity_poly.pdbx_seq_one_letter_code
_entity_poly.pdbx_strand_id
1 'polypeptide(L)'
;MPDDLTNASLVSPDGAKSRGSEPNRTGLPTTCTRGPLCERAFSLYGHASTMNPGPTMPIRREHRFFYPLDWPQLSIAIRFGRARGACEGCGRPHGRTVVHLGDGRWWDDAAAVWRDGRGRRVRVAPGMVHILGIVRRTRVVLAAAHRDHDTANNAGANLAAFCQRCHMIHDRPEHRRRRWTTLFRRKALGDLFRGPYN
;
A
#
# COMPACT_ATOMS: atom_id res chain seq x y z
N MET A 1 51.34 -4.92 55.64
CA MET A 1 52.15 -5.87 54.88
C MET A 1 51.63 -5.82 53.45
N PRO A 2 52.37 -5.17 52.53
CA PRO A 2 51.97 -4.76 51.18
C PRO A 2 52.29 -5.90 50.18
N ASP A 3 51.94 -5.82 48.90
CA ASP A 3 52.78 -5.29 47.81
C ASP A 3 51.86 -4.87 46.64
N ASP A 4 51.84 -3.58 46.27
CA ASP A 4 52.60 -2.94 45.17
C ASP A 4 51.99 -3.19 43.77
N LEU A 5 51.33 -2.19 43.17
CA LEU A 5 51.91 -1.12 42.32
C LEU A 5 52.49 -1.72 41.03
N THR A 6 52.03 -1.36 39.82
CA THR A 6 52.53 -0.30 38.91
C THR A 6 52.51 -0.93 37.49
N ASN A 7 52.42 -0.30 36.31
CA ASN A 7 52.34 1.08 35.85
C ASN A 7 51.99 1.09 34.33
N ALA A 8 51.60 2.27 33.83
CA ALA A 8 51.81 2.83 32.48
C ALA A 8 51.14 2.14 31.25
N SER A 9 50.22 2.76 30.51
CA SER A 9 50.27 4.03 29.73
C SER A 9 51.25 4.05 28.55
N LEU A 10 50.80 4.75 27.49
CA LEU A 10 51.53 5.24 26.30
C LEU A 10 51.54 4.24 25.12
N VAL A 11 51.26 4.56 23.85
CA VAL A 11 51.17 5.84 23.12
C VAL A 11 50.61 5.56 21.71
N SER A 12 49.82 6.49 21.14
CA SER A 12 49.56 6.59 19.68
C SER A 12 50.73 7.32 19.00
N PRO A 13 50.97 7.15 17.69
CA PRO A 13 50.67 8.28 16.82
C PRO A 13 50.22 7.96 15.38
N ASP A 14 49.37 8.85 14.87
CA ASP A 14 49.32 9.50 13.55
C ASP A 14 49.77 8.79 12.25
N GLY A 15 48.99 9.02 11.17
CA GLY A 15 49.61 9.18 9.85
C GLY A 15 48.73 9.02 8.60
N ALA A 16 48.29 10.16 8.07
CA ALA A 16 48.28 10.52 6.64
C ALA A 16 47.09 10.18 5.70
N LYS A 17 46.74 11.24 4.95
CA LYS A 17 45.74 11.41 3.89
C LYS A 17 46.37 11.19 2.49
N SER A 18 45.57 10.74 1.52
CA SER A 18 45.69 11.06 0.07
C SER A 18 44.37 10.67 -0.61
N ARG A 19 43.51 11.57 -1.10
CA ARG A 19 43.53 12.37 -2.36
C ARG A 19 43.68 11.55 -3.66
N GLY A 20 42.71 11.75 -4.56
CA GLY A 20 42.72 11.45 -6.01
C GLY A 20 42.14 10.06 -6.34
N SER A 21 41.31 9.83 -7.36
CA SER A 21 40.84 10.66 -8.47
C SER A 21 39.84 9.82 -9.30
N GLU A 22 38.66 10.36 -9.58
CA GLU A 22 37.77 9.92 -10.68
C GLU A 22 38.47 10.11 -12.03
N PRO A 23 38.13 9.25 -13.02
CA PRO A 23 37.67 9.83 -14.27
C PRO A 23 36.39 9.18 -14.83
N ASN A 24 35.45 10.05 -15.15
CA ASN A 24 34.36 9.86 -16.10
C ASN A 24 34.92 9.74 -17.54
N ARG A 25 34.53 8.72 -18.31
CA ARG A 25 34.25 8.82 -19.76
C ARG A 25 33.78 7.50 -20.37
N THR A 26 32.51 7.50 -20.76
CA THR A 26 31.98 7.05 -22.06
C THR A 26 32.92 6.21 -22.93
N GLY A 27 32.66 4.90 -22.99
CA GLY A 27 33.19 4.01 -24.04
C GLY A 27 32.03 3.41 -24.83
N LEU A 28 31.58 4.11 -25.88
CA LEU A 28 30.86 3.47 -26.99
C LEU A 28 31.92 2.84 -27.91
N PRO A 29 31.85 1.54 -28.25
CA PRO A 29 32.58 1.02 -29.39
C PRO A 29 31.88 1.43 -30.69
N THR A 30 32.44 2.46 -31.33
CA THR A 30 32.26 2.76 -32.74
C THR A 30 33.11 1.80 -33.56
N THR A 31 32.53 0.76 -34.14
CA THR A 31 32.91 0.27 -35.48
C THR A 31 31.83 -0.64 -36.06
N CYS A 32 31.13 -0.07 -37.02
CA CYS A 32 30.32 -0.73 -38.03
C CYS A 32 31.22 -1.64 -38.90
N THR A 33 30.89 -2.93 -38.97
CA THR A 33 31.35 -3.81 -40.06
C THR A 33 30.13 -4.38 -40.79
N ARG A 34 30.20 -4.25 -42.11
CA ARG A 34 29.15 -4.44 -43.11
C ARG A 34 28.67 -5.90 -43.18
N GLY A 35 27.35 -6.09 -43.19
CA GLY A 35 26.68 -7.34 -43.58
C GLY A 35 25.17 -7.09 -43.78
N PRO A 36 24.55 -7.60 -44.86
CA PRO A 36 23.27 -7.10 -45.36
C PRO A 36 22.11 -7.66 -44.55
N LEU A 37 21.16 -6.81 -44.18
CA LEU A 37 19.73 -7.05 -43.86
C LEU A 37 19.17 -5.90 -42.98
N CYS A 38 19.63 -4.67 -43.22
CA CYS A 38 19.08 -3.45 -42.63
C CYS A 38 18.56 -2.55 -43.74
N GLU A 39 17.36 -2.83 -44.22
CA GLU A 39 16.57 -1.86 -44.97
C GLU A 39 15.10 -2.27 -44.89
N ARG A 40 14.34 -1.57 -44.04
CA ARG A 40 12.96 -1.10 -44.27
C ARG A 40 12.25 -0.77 -42.96
N ALA A 41 12.04 0.53 -42.75
CA ALA A 41 10.78 1.17 -42.36
C ALA A 41 11.01 2.31 -41.37
N PHE A 42 11.39 3.46 -41.93
CA PHE A 42 11.26 4.75 -41.26
C PHE A 42 9.81 5.21 -41.36
N SER A 43 9.27 5.71 -40.24
CA SER A 43 8.08 6.57 -40.14
C SER A 43 6.73 5.94 -40.47
N LEU A 44 5.92 5.77 -39.41
CA LEU A 44 4.55 6.26 -39.29
C LEU A 44 4.05 5.74 -37.94
N TYR A 45 4.15 6.53 -36.88
CA TYR A 45 3.16 6.60 -35.78
C TYR A 45 3.59 7.74 -34.87
N GLY A 46 2.89 8.87 -35.02
CA GLY A 46 2.98 9.98 -34.09
C GLY A 46 2.63 9.51 -32.69
N HIS A 47 3.43 9.93 -31.71
CA HIS A 47 3.11 9.81 -30.30
C HIS A 47 1.95 10.75 -29.95
N ALA A 48 0.74 10.38 -30.37
CA ALA A 48 -0.46 10.77 -29.65
C ALA A 48 -0.37 10.08 -28.29
N SER A 49 0.06 10.84 -27.28
CA SER A 49 -0.06 10.43 -25.89
C SER A 49 -1.52 10.13 -25.62
N THR A 50 -1.89 8.85 -25.70
CA THR A 50 -3.18 8.38 -25.22
C THR A 50 -3.15 8.64 -23.72
N MET A 51 -3.93 9.63 -23.30
CA MET A 51 -4.32 9.78 -21.90
C MET A 51 -4.94 8.45 -21.51
N ASN A 52 -4.16 7.62 -20.82
CA ASN A 52 -4.60 6.32 -20.32
C ASN A 52 -5.73 6.63 -19.33
N PRO A 53 -7.01 6.33 -19.66
CA PRO A 53 -8.07 6.51 -18.69
C PRO A 53 -7.75 5.51 -17.59
N GLY A 54 -7.39 6.02 -16.41
CA GLY A 54 -7.01 5.20 -15.27
C GLY A 54 -8.03 4.09 -15.02
N PRO A 55 -7.62 3.01 -14.32
CA PRO A 55 -8.39 1.80 -14.18
C PRO A 55 -9.83 2.14 -13.80
N THR A 56 -10.78 1.74 -14.64
CA THR A 56 -12.20 1.89 -14.42
C THR A 56 -12.53 1.22 -13.10
N MET A 57 -12.68 2.03 -12.05
CA MET A 57 -13.13 1.56 -10.74
C MET A 57 -14.42 0.77 -10.97
N PRO A 58 -14.56 -0.48 -10.48
CA PRO A 58 -15.76 -1.27 -10.65
C PRO A 58 -16.88 -0.72 -9.75
N ILE A 59 -17.36 0.46 -10.12
CA ILE A 59 -18.49 1.17 -9.52
C ILE A 59 -19.67 0.88 -10.43
N ARG A 60 -20.79 0.46 -9.85
CA ARG A 60 -22.03 0.31 -10.62
C ARG A 60 -22.33 1.61 -11.35
N ARG A 61 -22.75 1.53 -12.61
CA ARG A 61 -22.99 2.71 -13.46
C ARG A 61 -23.89 3.74 -12.76
N GLU A 62 -24.90 3.27 -12.03
CA GLU A 62 -25.83 4.09 -11.24
C GLU A 62 -25.17 4.92 -10.13
N HIS A 63 -24.02 4.50 -9.60
CA HIS A 63 -23.33 5.20 -8.50
C HIS A 63 -22.19 6.10 -8.97
N ARG A 64 -21.88 6.13 -10.27
CA ARG A 64 -20.76 6.92 -10.81
C ARG A 64 -20.92 8.42 -10.55
N PHE A 65 -22.16 8.91 -10.53
CA PHE A 65 -22.47 10.33 -10.36
C PHE A 65 -22.25 10.87 -8.93
N PHE A 66 -22.14 10.01 -7.92
CA PHE A 66 -21.80 10.43 -6.55
C PHE A 66 -20.33 10.82 -6.40
N TYR A 67 -19.49 10.35 -7.31
CA TYR A 67 -18.07 10.68 -7.32
C TYR A 67 -17.85 11.93 -8.15
N PRO A 68 -17.13 12.93 -7.61
CA PRO A 68 -16.83 14.13 -8.36
C PRO A 68 -15.82 13.80 -9.48
N LEU A 69 -15.77 14.63 -10.52
CA LEU A 69 -14.89 14.41 -11.67
C LEU A 69 -13.40 14.32 -11.27
N ASP A 70 -13.02 15.02 -10.22
CA ASP A 70 -11.67 15.09 -9.64
C ASP A 70 -11.40 13.99 -8.59
N TRP A 71 -12.25 12.97 -8.49
CA TRP A 71 -12.05 11.86 -7.56
C TRP A 71 -10.63 11.25 -7.59
N PRO A 72 -9.98 11.03 -8.75
CA PRO A 72 -8.60 10.53 -8.78
C PRO A 72 -7.62 11.44 -8.01
N GLN A 73 -7.74 12.75 -8.17
CA GLN A 73 -6.91 13.77 -7.53
C GLN A 73 -7.20 13.82 -6.04
N LEU A 74 -8.48 13.85 -5.65
CA LEU A 74 -8.90 13.85 -4.25
C LEU A 74 -8.40 12.59 -3.52
N SER A 75 -8.56 11.42 -4.15
CA SER A 75 -8.08 10.14 -3.62
C SER A 75 -6.56 10.12 -3.44
N ILE A 76 -5.79 10.71 -4.36
CA ILE A 76 -4.33 10.85 -4.23
C ILE A 76 -3.98 11.79 -3.07
N ALA A 77 -4.65 12.94 -2.98
CA ALA A 77 -4.43 13.93 -1.91
C ALA A 77 -4.65 13.32 -0.52
N ILE A 78 -5.68 12.49 -0.36
CA ILE A 78 -5.95 11.79 0.90
C ILE A 78 -4.90 10.70 1.17
N ARG A 79 -4.65 9.80 0.21
CA ARG A 79 -3.79 8.61 0.44
C ARG A 79 -2.31 8.94 0.55
N PHE A 80 -1.81 9.85 -0.26
CA PHE A 80 -0.38 10.11 -0.40
C PHE A 80 0.01 11.50 0.09
N GLY A 81 -0.91 12.46 0.09
CA GLY A 81 -0.71 13.76 0.73
C GLY A 81 -0.88 13.67 2.25
N ARG A 82 -2.14 13.66 2.72
CA ARG A 82 -2.45 13.70 4.16
C ARG A 82 -1.95 12.47 4.89
N ALA A 83 -2.28 11.28 4.39
CA ALA A 83 -1.94 10.03 5.05
C ALA A 83 -0.49 9.57 4.79
N ARG A 84 0.27 10.31 3.96
CA ARG A 84 1.69 10.04 3.64
C ARG A 84 1.95 8.60 3.21
N GLY A 85 1.00 7.99 2.52
CA GLY A 85 1.11 6.60 2.07
C GLY A 85 0.98 5.56 3.19
N ALA A 86 0.43 5.90 4.36
CA ALA A 86 0.15 4.96 5.43
C ALA A 86 -1.36 4.86 5.70
N CYS A 87 -1.82 3.67 6.10
CA CYS A 87 -3.22 3.49 6.51
C CYS A 87 -3.52 4.31 7.77
N GLU A 88 -4.53 5.18 7.75
CA GLU A 88 -4.95 6.00 8.89
C GLU A 88 -5.57 5.17 10.04
N GLY A 89 -5.97 3.92 9.77
CA GLY A 89 -6.52 3.03 10.79
C GLY A 89 -5.50 2.11 11.48
N CYS A 90 -4.42 1.70 10.79
CA CYS A 90 -3.48 0.72 11.35
C CYS A 90 -2.00 0.99 11.05
N GLY A 91 -1.67 2.04 10.29
CA GLY A 91 -0.30 2.43 9.97
C GLY A 91 0.39 1.60 8.88
N ARG A 92 -0.26 0.57 8.31
CA ARG A 92 0.37 -0.24 7.24
C ARG A 92 0.75 0.63 6.03
N PRO A 93 2.01 0.58 5.56
CA PRO A 93 2.48 1.41 4.45
C PRO A 93 1.98 0.88 3.09
N HIS A 94 1.52 1.79 2.23
CA HIS A 94 1.12 1.52 0.87
C HIS A 94 2.27 0.92 0.07
N GLY A 95 1.97 -0.05 -0.80
CA GLY A 95 2.97 -0.59 -1.69
C GLY A 95 4.12 -1.28 -0.95
N ARG A 96 3.86 -1.84 0.24
CA ARG A 96 4.76 -2.78 0.91
C ARG A 96 4.03 -4.11 1.13
N THR A 97 4.80 -5.18 1.15
CA THR A 97 4.28 -6.50 1.51
C THR A 97 4.49 -6.68 3.00
N VAL A 98 3.39 -6.78 3.76
CA VAL A 98 3.44 -6.93 5.22
C VAL A 98 3.21 -8.37 5.62
N VAL A 99 3.96 -8.81 6.63
CA VAL A 99 3.78 -10.09 7.30
C VAL A 99 2.76 -9.92 8.42
N HIS A 100 1.76 -10.79 8.51
CA HIS A 100 0.72 -10.71 9.53
C HIS A 100 0.18 -12.07 9.98
N LEU A 101 -0.37 -12.11 11.19
CA LEU A 101 -0.87 -13.33 11.83
C LEU A 101 -2.33 -13.67 11.46
N GLY A 102 -3.02 -12.75 10.78
CA GLY A 102 -4.41 -12.94 10.33
C GLY A 102 -5.46 -12.37 11.29
N ASP A 103 -5.17 -12.32 12.58
CA ASP A 103 -5.99 -11.64 13.60
C ASP A 103 -5.93 -10.10 13.51
N GLY A 104 -4.96 -9.57 12.76
CA GLY A 104 -4.70 -8.15 12.60
C GLY A 104 -3.31 -7.72 13.02
N ARG A 105 -2.63 -8.52 13.84
CA ARG A 105 -1.24 -8.28 14.21
C ARG A 105 -0.33 -8.39 13.00
N TRP A 106 0.60 -7.46 12.85
CA TRP A 106 1.50 -7.38 11.71
C TRP A 106 2.88 -6.87 12.11
N TRP A 107 3.90 -7.28 11.35
CA TRP A 107 5.28 -6.88 11.55
C TRP A 107 5.57 -5.56 10.85
N ASP A 108 5.95 -4.55 11.62
CA ASP A 108 6.47 -3.28 11.11
C ASP A 108 7.98 -3.38 10.97
N ASP A 109 8.41 -3.58 9.72
CA ASP A 109 9.81 -3.73 9.34
C ASP A 109 10.66 -2.50 9.65
N ALA A 110 10.10 -1.29 9.46
CA ALA A 110 10.84 -0.04 9.67
C ALA A 110 11.13 0.23 11.15
N ALA A 111 10.23 -0.20 12.03
CA ALA A 111 10.38 -0.03 13.47
C ALA A 111 10.85 -1.31 14.19
N ALA A 112 11.04 -2.42 13.46
CA ALA A 112 11.35 -3.75 13.99
C ALA A 112 10.44 -4.17 15.17
N VAL A 113 9.13 -3.93 15.06
CA VAL A 113 8.15 -4.25 16.11
C VAL A 113 6.89 -4.91 15.56
N TRP A 114 6.23 -5.69 16.40
CA TRP A 114 4.87 -6.12 16.15
C TRP A 114 3.88 -5.00 16.48
N ARG A 115 2.86 -4.84 15.63
CA ARG A 115 1.73 -3.94 15.85
C ARG A 115 0.41 -4.70 15.85
N ASP A 116 -0.57 -4.21 16.59
CA ASP A 116 -1.94 -4.71 16.57
C ASP A 116 -2.72 -4.23 15.32
N GLY A 117 -3.98 -4.65 15.23
CA GLY A 117 -4.88 -4.26 14.14
C GLY A 117 -5.21 -2.76 14.08
N ARG A 118 -4.84 -1.97 15.09
CA ARG A 118 -4.98 -0.50 15.18
C ARG A 118 -3.62 0.21 15.07
N GLY A 119 -2.54 -0.52 14.82
CA GLY A 119 -1.19 0.05 14.68
C GLY A 119 -0.45 0.30 15.99
N ARG A 120 -0.98 -0.10 17.15
CA ARG A 120 -0.29 0.04 18.44
C ARG A 120 0.77 -1.04 18.60
N ARG A 121 1.92 -0.69 19.18
CA ARG A 121 3.02 -1.65 19.44
C ARG A 121 2.54 -2.74 20.41
N VAL A 122 2.88 -3.99 20.12
CA VAL A 122 2.58 -5.14 20.97
C VAL A 122 3.78 -6.07 21.06
N ARG A 123 3.91 -6.77 22.18
CA ARG A 123 4.85 -7.88 22.31
C ARG A 123 4.14 -9.16 21.88
N VAL A 124 4.80 -9.95 21.05
CA VAL A 124 4.34 -11.29 20.69
C VAL A 124 5.33 -12.28 21.27
N ALA A 125 4.90 -13.09 22.24
CA ALA A 125 5.78 -14.02 22.91
C ALA A 125 6.34 -15.08 21.92
N PRO A 126 7.63 -15.45 22.04
CA PRO A 126 8.16 -16.62 21.32
C PRO A 126 7.29 -17.85 21.63
N GLY A 127 6.84 -18.57 20.60
CA GLY A 127 5.89 -19.71 20.74
C GLY A 127 4.41 -19.36 20.65
N MET A 128 4.01 -18.10 20.87
CA MET A 128 2.63 -17.61 20.62
C MET A 128 2.34 -17.47 19.12
N VAL A 129 3.40 -17.22 18.33
CA VAL A 129 3.36 -17.45 16.89
C VAL A 129 3.46 -18.97 16.72
N HIS A 130 2.33 -19.66 16.84
CA HIS A 130 2.30 -21.08 16.54
C HIS A 130 2.90 -21.23 15.14
N ILE A 131 3.93 -22.07 14.97
CA ILE A 131 4.49 -22.40 13.66
C ILE A 131 3.39 -22.99 12.73
N LEU A 132 2.27 -23.44 13.31
CA LEU A 132 1.04 -23.86 12.60
C LEU A 132 0.05 -22.71 12.30
N GLY A 133 0.28 -21.51 12.83
CA GLY A 133 -0.44 -20.30 12.46
C GLY A 133 0.13 -19.79 11.15
N ILE A 134 -0.66 -19.84 10.07
CA ILE A 134 -0.23 -19.39 8.75
C ILE A 134 0.15 -17.90 8.84
N VAL A 135 1.45 -17.65 8.92
CA VAL A 135 2.05 -16.33 8.72
C VAL A 135 1.75 -15.96 7.28
N ARG A 136 0.88 -14.97 7.10
CA ARG A 136 0.42 -14.53 5.78
C ARG A 136 1.18 -13.29 5.35
N ARG A 137 1.34 -13.15 4.04
CA ARG A 137 1.92 -11.98 3.39
C ARG A 137 0.85 -11.33 2.54
N THR A 138 0.67 -10.02 2.70
CA THR A 138 -0.29 -9.25 1.90
C THR A 138 0.38 -8.00 1.36
N ARG A 139 0.24 -7.77 0.05
CA ARG A 139 0.59 -6.50 -0.58
C ARG A 139 -0.41 -5.44 -0.15
N VAL A 140 0.05 -4.42 0.56
CA VAL A 140 -0.82 -3.35 1.06
C VAL A 140 -1.16 -2.38 -0.06
N VAL A 141 -2.45 -2.20 -0.30
CA VAL A 141 -3.01 -1.20 -1.21
C VAL A 141 -3.93 -0.31 -0.38
N LEU A 142 -3.77 1.00 -0.56
CA LEU A 142 -4.61 2.01 0.10
C LEU A 142 -5.69 2.47 -0.87
N ALA A 143 -6.91 2.59 -0.34
CA ALA A 143 -8.05 3.21 -0.98
C ALA A 143 -8.53 4.41 -0.13
N ALA A 144 -9.12 5.41 -0.79
CA ALA A 144 -9.88 6.43 -0.09
C ALA A 144 -11.27 5.86 0.24
N ALA A 145 -11.74 6.08 1.46
CA ALA A 145 -13.00 5.59 1.98
C ALA A 145 -13.77 6.71 2.67
N HIS A 146 -15.10 6.73 2.51
CA HIS A 146 -16.00 7.64 3.22
C HIS A 146 -16.27 7.11 4.64
N ARG A 147 -16.04 7.95 5.66
CA ARG A 147 -16.20 7.56 7.08
C ARG A 147 -17.67 7.33 7.45
N ASP A 148 -18.58 8.09 6.87
CA ASP A 148 -20.03 7.97 7.07
C ASP A 148 -20.73 6.97 6.13
N HIS A 149 -19.98 6.32 5.22
CA HIS A 149 -20.49 5.48 4.13
C HIS A 149 -21.40 6.19 3.12
N ASP A 150 -21.52 7.52 3.18
CA ASP A 150 -22.21 8.33 2.18
C ASP A 150 -21.23 8.73 1.07
N THR A 151 -21.42 8.14 -0.11
CA THR A 151 -20.56 8.40 -1.28
C THR A 151 -20.67 9.82 -1.83
N ALA A 152 -21.71 10.58 -1.46
CA ALA A 152 -21.87 11.97 -1.88
C ALA A 152 -21.05 12.96 -1.01
N ASN A 153 -20.73 12.59 0.22
CA ASN A 153 -20.01 13.47 1.15
C ASN A 153 -18.49 13.41 0.93
N ASN A 154 -18.00 14.18 -0.04
CA ASN A 154 -16.59 14.19 -0.42
C ASN A 154 -15.72 15.19 0.39
N ALA A 155 -16.22 15.69 1.52
CA ALA A 155 -15.45 16.56 2.40
C ALA A 155 -14.17 15.86 2.86
N GLY A 156 -13.03 16.56 2.82
CA GLY A 156 -11.73 15.97 3.16
C GLY A 156 -11.70 15.31 4.54
N ALA A 157 -12.39 15.89 5.53
CA ALA A 157 -12.53 15.32 6.88
C ALA A 157 -13.33 14.00 6.91
N ASN A 158 -14.29 13.82 5.99
CA ASN A 158 -15.07 12.59 5.86
C ASN A 158 -14.29 11.49 5.14
N LEU A 159 -13.27 11.83 4.36
CA LEU A 159 -12.46 10.82 3.69
C LEU A 159 -11.38 10.26 4.63
N ALA A 160 -11.03 8.99 4.42
CA ALA A 160 -9.94 8.31 5.11
C ALA A 160 -9.10 7.48 4.15
N ALA A 161 -7.80 7.33 4.42
CA ALA A 161 -6.94 6.41 3.69
C ALA A 161 -6.88 5.05 4.41
N PHE A 162 -7.55 4.04 3.86
CA PHE A 162 -7.59 2.70 4.45
C PHE A 162 -6.89 1.65 3.59
N CYS A 163 -6.17 0.75 4.24
CA CYS A 163 -5.70 -0.49 3.61
C CYS A 163 -6.85 -1.47 3.42
N GLN A 164 -6.66 -2.50 2.58
CA GLN A 164 -7.72 -3.47 2.27
C GLN A 164 -8.40 -4.05 3.53
N ARG A 165 -7.61 -4.38 4.57
CA ARG A 165 -8.16 -4.91 5.84
C ARG A 165 -9.04 -3.87 6.56
N CYS A 166 -8.51 -2.67 6.80
CA CYS A 166 -9.25 -1.64 7.54
C CYS A 166 -10.50 -1.21 6.76
N HIS A 167 -10.41 -1.14 5.43
CA HIS A 167 -11.53 -0.82 4.57
C HIS A 167 -12.65 -1.86 4.68
N MET A 168 -12.32 -3.17 4.58
CA MET A 168 -13.31 -4.24 4.74
C MET A 168 -13.94 -4.28 6.14
N ILE A 169 -13.19 -3.95 7.19
CA ILE A 169 -13.73 -3.88 8.55
C ILE A 169 -14.70 -2.71 8.68
N HIS A 170 -14.30 -1.54 8.16
CA HIS A 170 -15.13 -0.33 8.13
C HIS A 170 -16.45 -0.58 7.42
N ASP A 171 -16.43 -1.16 6.22
CA ASP A 171 -17.63 -1.35 5.40
C ASP A 171 -18.52 -2.53 5.82
N ARG A 172 -18.04 -3.40 6.70
CA ARG A 172 -18.75 -4.62 7.11
C ARG A 172 -20.18 -4.37 7.62
N PRO A 173 -20.45 -3.38 8.49
CA PRO A 173 -21.80 -3.10 8.96
C PRO A 173 -22.74 -2.67 7.83
N GLU A 174 -22.29 -1.77 6.96
CA GLU A 174 -23.07 -1.27 5.84
C GLU A 174 -23.32 -2.37 4.79
N HIS A 175 -22.32 -3.22 4.51
CA HIS A 175 -22.49 -4.39 3.66
C HIS A 175 -23.52 -5.38 4.23
N ARG A 176 -23.53 -5.59 5.56
CA ARG A 176 -24.56 -6.41 6.23
C ARG A 176 -25.95 -5.80 6.08
N ARG A 177 -26.08 -4.49 6.31
CA ARG A 177 -27.35 -3.75 6.14
C ARG A 177 -27.87 -3.86 4.71
N ARG A 178 -27.03 -3.56 3.70
CA ARG A 178 -27.40 -3.67 2.28
C ARG A 178 -27.82 -5.08 1.91
N ARG A 179 -27.04 -6.10 2.31
CA ARG A 179 -27.37 -7.51 2.07
C ARG A 179 -28.71 -7.88 2.70
N TRP A 180 -28.96 -7.45 3.93
CA TRP A 180 -30.24 -7.69 4.61
C TRP A 180 -31.40 -7.04 3.85
N THR A 181 -31.29 -5.76 3.47
CA THR A 181 -32.33 -5.05 2.71
C THR A 181 -32.63 -5.73 1.37
N THR A 182 -31.59 -6.16 0.64
CA THR A 182 -31.77 -6.88 -0.63
C THR A 182 -32.50 -8.19 -0.43
N LEU A 183 -32.11 -8.99 0.57
CA LEU A 183 -32.76 -10.27 0.87
C LEU A 183 -34.20 -10.07 1.37
N PHE A 184 -34.43 -9.06 2.21
CA PHE A 184 -35.75 -8.71 2.72
C PHE A 184 -36.70 -8.34 1.58
N ARG A 185 -36.28 -7.42 0.69
CA ARG A 185 -37.07 -7.04 -0.49
C ARG A 185 -37.38 -8.21 -1.41
N ARG A 186 -36.39 -9.10 -1.63
CA ARG A 186 -36.59 -10.31 -2.45
C ARG A 186 -37.66 -11.22 -1.84
N LYS A 187 -37.61 -11.45 -0.52
CA LYS A 187 -38.61 -12.27 0.17
C LYS A 187 -40.01 -11.64 0.15
N ALA A 188 -40.12 -10.35 0.47
CA ALA A 188 -41.39 -9.63 0.47
C ALA A 188 -42.09 -9.64 -0.91
N LEU A 189 -41.32 -9.52 -2.01
CA LEU A 189 -41.85 -9.67 -3.37
C LEU A 189 -42.33 -11.10 -3.64
N GLY A 190 -41.58 -12.11 -3.17
CA GLY A 190 -42.00 -13.52 -3.24
C GLY A 190 -43.32 -13.76 -2.50
N ASP A 191 -43.44 -13.23 -1.28
CA ASP A 191 -44.64 -13.35 -0.45
C ASP A 191 -45.86 -12.69 -1.10
N LEU A 192 -45.70 -11.48 -1.66
CA LEU A 192 -46.78 -10.72 -2.30
C LEU A 192 -47.32 -11.37 -3.58
N PHE A 193 -46.44 -11.95 -4.40
CA PHE A 193 -46.79 -12.50 -5.72
C PHE A 193 -46.78 -14.03 -5.81
N ARG A 194 -46.70 -14.74 -4.67
CA ARG A 194 -46.62 -16.22 -4.60
C ARG A 194 -45.54 -16.82 -5.52
N GLY A 195 -44.42 -16.12 -5.69
CA GLY A 195 -43.37 -16.48 -6.66
C GLY A 195 -42.40 -17.56 -6.16
N PRO A 196 -41.78 -18.37 -7.05
CA PRO A 196 -40.84 -19.43 -6.68
C PRO A 196 -39.44 -18.82 -6.51
N TYR A 197 -39.15 -18.24 -5.35
CA TYR A 197 -37.83 -17.66 -5.09
C TYR A 197 -37.26 -18.13 -3.75
N ASN A 198 -37.24 -19.47 -3.61
CA ASN A 198 -36.57 -20.23 -2.56
C ASN A 198 -35.04 -20.07 -2.72
#